data_AF-A0A0X3BKM0-F1
#
_entry.id   AF-A0A0X3BKM0-F1
#
_cell.length_a   1.000
_cell.length_b   1.000
_cell.length_c   1.000
_cell.angle_alpha   90.00
_cell.angle_beta   90.00
_cell.angle_gamma   90.00
#
_symmetry.space_group_name_H-M   'P 1'
#
loop_
_entity.id
_entity.type
_entity.pdbx_description
1 polymer ?
#
loop_
_entity_poly.entity_id
_entity_poly.type
_entity_poly.pdbx_seq_one_letter_code
_entity_poly.pdbx_strand_id
1 'polypeptide(L)'
;MIERAAWIGGVDAASNTCAPEGIPLAGTMPHAFVMCYPQPEDAWRAFAREAGPEVPRIMLCDTLSDEKVEAVRAAECGATAVRLDTPRSRRGDMRAIIEEVRWELDVHGYSDVKIFLSGGLSREDVVAYRDVADAFGIGGAIANAPVIDFSLDIVEIEGRPYAKRGKRSGVKQVYATAGGGRVTLPLTAPAPEGATALLSPHVRQGAIVARPNMDDARERVLSRLSSLAREG
;
A
#
# COMPACT_ATOMS: atom_id res chain seq x y z
N MET A 1 5.01 10.26 7.83
CA MET A 1 3.58 10.05 8.16
C MET A 1 2.88 9.18 7.12
N ILE A 2 2.95 9.53 5.82
CA ILE A 2 2.33 8.77 4.72
C ILE A 2 2.76 7.31 4.72
N GLU A 3 4.08 7.03 4.72
CA GLU A 3 4.61 5.65 4.75
C GLU A 3 4.07 4.83 5.93
N ARG A 4 3.97 5.44 7.11
CA ARG A 4 3.38 4.81 8.29
C ARG A 4 1.92 4.44 8.08
N ALA A 5 1.13 5.34 7.48
CA ALA A 5 -0.28 5.10 7.24
C ALA A 5 -0.48 4.02 6.16
N ALA A 6 0.32 4.04 5.10
CA ALA A 6 0.34 3.01 4.07
C ALA A 6 0.73 1.65 4.66
N TRP A 7 1.77 1.60 5.50
CA TRP A 7 2.17 0.40 6.23
C TRP A 7 1.06 -0.14 7.13
N ILE A 8 0.40 0.71 7.93
CA ILE A 8 -0.74 0.25 8.73
C ILE A 8 -1.89 -0.23 7.83
N GLY A 9 -2.06 0.39 6.67
CA GLY A 9 -3.09 0.08 5.68
C GLY A 9 -2.89 -1.25 4.93
N GLY A 10 -1.66 -1.79 4.89
CA GLY A 10 -1.40 -3.12 4.36
C GLY A 10 -0.30 -3.25 3.30
N VAL A 11 0.37 -2.16 2.88
CA VAL A 11 1.48 -2.27 1.90
C VAL A 11 2.66 -3.06 2.46
N ASP A 12 3.42 -3.75 1.62
CA ASP A 12 4.51 -4.63 2.07
C ASP A 12 5.85 -3.91 2.33
N ALA A 13 6.04 -2.74 1.75
CA ALA A 13 7.24 -1.91 1.92
C ALA A 13 6.95 -0.44 1.58
N ALA A 14 7.85 0.45 2.00
CA ALA A 14 7.84 1.88 1.71
C ALA A 14 8.99 2.28 0.79
N SER A 15 8.82 3.31 -0.03
CA SER A 15 9.87 3.77 -0.96
C SER A 15 10.74 4.89 -0.40
N ASN A 16 10.25 5.62 0.59
CA ASN A 16 10.92 6.79 1.14
C ASN A 16 11.81 6.42 2.34
N THR A 17 13.08 6.82 2.31
CA THR A 17 14.05 6.56 3.40
C THR A 17 13.69 7.23 4.73
N CYS A 18 12.78 8.20 4.73
CA CYS A 18 12.21 8.81 5.93
C CYS A 18 11.05 7.99 6.54
N ALA A 19 10.80 6.76 6.07
CA ALA A 19 9.83 5.87 6.70
C ALA A 19 10.23 5.59 8.17
N PRO A 20 9.26 5.47 9.09
CA PRO A 20 9.54 5.02 10.44
C PRO A 20 10.35 3.73 10.49
N GLU A 21 11.20 3.62 11.52
CA GLU A 21 11.93 2.39 11.82
C GLU A 21 11.00 1.19 11.95
N GLY A 22 11.44 0.03 11.43
CA GLY A 22 10.66 -1.21 11.39
C GLY A 22 9.85 -1.42 10.10
N ILE A 23 9.70 -0.39 9.25
CA ILE A 23 9.06 -0.53 7.93
C ILE A 23 10.13 -0.92 6.89
N PRO A 24 9.98 -2.04 6.17
CA PRO A 24 10.88 -2.40 5.08
C PRO A 24 10.93 -1.31 4.01
N LEU A 25 12.15 -0.97 3.57
CA LEU A 25 12.36 -0.06 2.44
C LEU A 25 12.51 -0.87 1.15
N ALA A 26 11.84 -0.42 0.09
CA ALA A 26 11.93 -1.01 -1.23
C ALA A 26 12.07 0.07 -2.31
N GLY A 27 12.94 -0.18 -3.28
CA GLY A 27 13.16 0.68 -4.42
C GLY A 27 13.81 -0.09 -5.56
N THR A 28 13.65 0.43 -6.78
CA THR A 28 14.30 -0.12 -7.97
C THR A 28 15.01 1.01 -8.72
N MET A 29 15.73 0.67 -9.79
CA MET A 29 16.37 1.67 -10.64
C MET A 29 15.36 2.65 -11.27
N PRO A 30 15.64 3.97 -11.32
CA PRO A 30 14.83 4.94 -12.04
C PRO A 30 15.22 5.03 -13.53
N HIS A 31 14.33 5.56 -14.38
CA HIS A 31 14.66 5.87 -15.78
C HIS A 31 15.92 6.73 -15.90
N ALA A 32 16.10 7.71 -15.00
CA ALA A 32 17.26 8.59 -15.00
C ALA A 32 18.58 7.82 -14.90
N PHE A 33 18.62 6.70 -14.16
CA PHE A 33 19.80 5.86 -14.08
C PHE A 33 20.07 5.15 -15.41
N VAL A 34 19.03 4.58 -16.04
CA VAL A 34 19.13 3.92 -17.34
C VAL A 34 19.61 4.92 -18.42
N MET A 35 19.09 6.15 -18.39
CA MET A 35 19.46 7.22 -19.32
C MET A 35 20.90 7.73 -19.18
N CYS A 36 21.61 7.40 -18.09
CA CYS A 36 23.03 7.72 -17.96
C CYS A 36 23.94 6.81 -18.81
N TYR A 37 23.40 5.74 -19.41
CA TYR A 37 24.15 4.78 -20.20
C TYR A 37 23.72 4.83 -21.68
N PRO A 38 24.61 4.42 -22.62
CA PRO A 38 24.28 4.40 -24.04
C PRO A 38 23.15 3.42 -24.39
N GLN A 39 23.07 2.29 -23.68
CA GLN A 39 22.07 1.25 -23.85
C GLN A 39 21.51 0.78 -22.50
N PRO A 40 20.23 0.38 -22.42
CA PRO A 40 19.65 -0.12 -21.16
C PRO A 40 20.42 -1.29 -20.55
N GLU A 41 20.94 -2.19 -21.37
CA GLU A 41 21.71 -3.37 -20.96
C GLU A 41 22.99 -2.99 -20.20
N ASP A 42 23.63 -1.87 -20.55
CA ASP A 42 24.81 -1.37 -19.84
C ASP A 42 24.44 -0.91 -18.42
N ALA A 43 23.30 -0.23 -18.28
CA ALA A 43 22.78 0.19 -16.98
C ALA A 43 22.40 -1.03 -16.13
N TRP A 44 21.69 -2.01 -16.70
CA TRP A 44 21.27 -3.21 -15.98
C TRP A 44 22.46 -4.06 -15.51
N ARG A 45 23.47 -4.26 -16.36
CA ARG A 45 24.71 -4.96 -15.97
C ARG A 45 25.51 -4.20 -14.92
N ALA A 46 25.57 -2.87 -15.01
CA ALA A 46 26.17 -2.05 -13.97
C ALA A 46 25.42 -2.21 -12.63
N PHE A 47 24.09 -2.12 -12.64
CA PHE A 47 23.28 -2.33 -11.43
C PHE A 47 23.47 -3.73 -10.85
N ALA A 48 23.42 -4.78 -11.67
CA ALA A 48 23.58 -6.16 -11.22
C ALA A 48 24.94 -6.40 -10.52
N ARG A 49 25.99 -5.76 -11.00
CA ARG A 49 27.37 -5.84 -10.47
C ARG A 49 27.56 -5.05 -9.18
N GLU A 50 27.03 -3.83 -9.11
CA GLU A 50 27.30 -2.90 -7.99
C GLU A 50 26.31 -3.03 -6.83
N ALA A 51 25.07 -3.48 -7.09
CA ALA A 51 24.07 -3.66 -6.04
C ALA A 51 24.43 -4.81 -5.10
N GLY A 52 24.23 -4.63 -3.80
CA GLY A 52 24.45 -5.67 -2.79
C GLY A 52 23.65 -6.94 -3.08
N PRO A 53 24.13 -8.14 -2.68
CA PRO A 53 23.47 -9.41 -2.99
C PRO A 53 22.02 -9.51 -2.48
N GLU A 54 21.68 -8.75 -1.43
CA GLU A 54 20.34 -8.63 -0.85
C GLU A 54 19.36 -7.79 -1.66
N VAL A 55 19.84 -6.97 -2.60
CA VAL A 55 19.00 -6.07 -3.41
C VAL A 55 18.38 -6.84 -4.58
N PRO A 56 17.04 -6.90 -4.73
CA PRO A 56 16.42 -7.57 -5.87
C PRO A 56 16.84 -6.96 -7.21
N ARG A 57 17.07 -7.82 -8.21
CA ARG A 57 17.43 -7.40 -9.57
C ARG A 57 16.15 -7.12 -10.36
N ILE A 58 15.53 -5.98 -10.05
CA ILE A 58 14.30 -5.52 -10.72
C ILE A 58 14.66 -4.46 -11.76
N MET A 59 14.63 -4.84 -13.02
CA MET A 59 15.11 -4.04 -14.15
C MET A 59 13.95 -3.26 -14.76
N LEU A 60 14.14 -1.98 -15.04
CA LEU A 60 13.10 -1.14 -15.65
C LEU A 60 13.10 -1.33 -17.18
N CYS A 61 11.96 -1.74 -17.73
CA CYS A 61 11.81 -2.25 -19.10
C CYS A 61 10.72 -1.51 -19.87
N ASP A 62 10.99 -0.25 -20.20
CA ASP A 62 10.12 0.72 -20.90
C ASP A 62 10.83 2.08 -21.09
N THR A 63 12.18 2.10 -21.07
CA THR A 63 12.92 3.37 -21.07
C THR A 63 13.15 3.89 -22.49
N LEU A 64 13.62 3.04 -23.42
CA LEU A 64 14.00 3.46 -24.77
C LEU A 64 13.34 2.63 -25.88
N SER A 65 12.91 1.41 -25.57
CA SER A 65 12.32 0.46 -26.50
C SER A 65 11.04 -0.14 -25.94
N ASP A 66 10.39 -0.94 -26.78
CA ASP A 66 9.20 -1.70 -26.43
C ASP A 66 9.45 -2.63 -25.23
N GLU A 67 8.49 -2.69 -24.32
CA GLU A 67 8.54 -3.43 -23.06
C GLU A 67 8.94 -4.89 -23.28
N LYS A 68 8.43 -5.49 -24.35
CA LYS A 68 8.70 -6.87 -24.73
C LYS A 68 10.17 -7.12 -25.01
N VAL A 69 10.77 -6.23 -25.78
CA VAL A 69 12.17 -6.33 -26.20
C VAL A 69 13.08 -6.07 -25.00
N GLU A 70 12.78 -5.04 -24.21
CA GLU A 70 13.57 -4.73 -23.01
C GLU A 70 13.46 -5.82 -21.95
N ALA A 71 12.30 -6.47 -21.80
CA ALA A 71 12.11 -7.53 -20.80
C ALA A 71 13.01 -8.76 -21.03
N VAL A 72 13.08 -9.26 -22.27
CA VAL A 72 13.94 -10.41 -22.61
C VAL A 72 15.41 -10.05 -22.41
N ARG A 73 15.84 -8.88 -22.87
CA ARG A 73 17.22 -8.39 -22.71
C ARG A 73 17.58 -8.15 -21.24
N ALA A 74 16.64 -7.68 -20.43
CA ALA A 74 16.83 -7.54 -19.00
C ALA A 74 17.00 -8.90 -18.31
N ALA A 75 16.23 -9.90 -18.71
CA ALA A 75 16.37 -11.28 -18.23
C ALA A 75 17.75 -11.87 -18.59
N GLU A 76 18.22 -11.65 -19.82
CA GLU A 76 19.60 -12.00 -20.24
C GLU A 76 20.68 -11.30 -19.39
N CYS A 77 20.38 -10.11 -18.87
CA CYS A 77 21.25 -9.36 -17.96
C CYS A 77 21.10 -9.74 -16.48
N GLY A 78 20.35 -10.81 -16.18
CA GLY A 78 20.19 -11.35 -14.82
C GLY A 78 19.06 -10.70 -14.01
N ALA A 79 18.02 -10.18 -14.67
CA ALA A 79 16.83 -9.71 -13.97
C ALA A 79 16.13 -10.86 -13.23
N THR A 80 15.79 -10.65 -11.96
CA THR A 80 14.87 -11.51 -11.21
C THR A 80 13.42 -11.07 -11.39
N ALA A 81 13.22 -9.79 -11.79
CA ALA A 81 11.94 -9.27 -12.22
C ALA A 81 12.14 -8.14 -13.22
N VAL A 82 11.14 -7.90 -14.06
CA VAL A 82 11.05 -6.72 -14.92
C VAL A 82 9.98 -5.78 -14.36
N ARG A 83 10.27 -4.47 -14.39
CA ARG A 83 9.32 -3.43 -13.99
C ARG A 83 8.84 -2.69 -15.21
N LEU A 84 7.51 -2.63 -15.36
CA LEU A 84 6.82 -1.86 -16.38
C LEU A 84 6.22 -0.62 -15.73
N ASP A 85 6.72 0.57 -16.09
CA ASP A 85 6.25 1.88 -15.63
C ASP A 85 5.57 2.68 -16.77
N THR A 86 5.09 1.96 -17.80
CA THR A 86 4.69 2.54 -19.07
C THR A 86 3.62 3.61 -18.88
N PRO A 87 3.84 4.86 -19.34
CA PRO A 87 2.89 5.94 -19.10
C PRO A 87 1.58 5.72 -19.89
N ARG A 88 0.45 6.15 -19.32
CA ARG A 88 -0.91 6.04 -19.95
C ARG A 88 -1.01 6.62 -21.36
N SER A 89 -0.15 7.58 -21.70
CA SER A 89 -0.09 8.17 -23.05
C SER A 89 0.59 7.28 -24.09
N ARG A 90 1.27 6.21 -23.65
CA ARG A 90 2.03 5.27 -24.48
C ARG A 90 1.47 3.86 -24.40
N ARG A 91 0.97 3.43 -23.24
CA ARG A 91 0.28 2.14 -23.11
C ARG A 91 -1.12 2.21 -23.69
N GLY A 92 -1.42 1.31 -24.63
CA GLY A 92 -2.78 1.02 -25.08
C GLY A 92 -3.46 0.09 -24.09
N ASP A 93 -3.49 -1.21 -24.42
CA ASP A 93 -3.97 -2.26 -23.53
C ASP A 93 -2.82 -2.78 -22.66
N MET A 94 -2.82 -2.42 -21.37
CA MET A 94 -1.78 -2.84 -20.44
C MET A 94 -1.79 -4.35 -20.17
N ARG A 95 -2.96 -5.00 -20.17
CA ARG A 95 -3.03 -6.45 -19.98
C ARG A 95 -2.37 -7.17 -21.15
N ALA A 96 -2.66 -6.75 -22.38
CA ALA A 96 -2.03 -7.32 -23.56
C ALA A 96 -0.49 -7.17 -23.52
N ILE A 97 0.02 -6.01 -23.08
CA ILE A 97 1.47 -5.80 -22.91
C ILE A 97 2.05 -6.78 -21.88
N ILE A 98 1.40 -6.96 -20.72
CA ILE A 98 1.88 -7.87 -19.67
C ILE A 98 1.89 -9.32 -20.16
N GLU A 99 0.82 -9.75 -20.82
CA GLU A 99 0.70 -11.10 -21.35
C GLU A 99 1.72 -11.36 -22.48
N GLU A 100 1.99 -10.38 -23.34
CA GLU A 100 3.04 -10.44 -24.36
C GLU A 100 4.44 -10.53 -23.72
N VAL A 101 4.75 -9.67 -22.73
CA VAL A 101 6.01 -9.73 -21.97
C VAL A 101 6.18 -11.09 -21.30
N ARG A 102 5.13 -11.61 -20.65
CA ARG A 102 5.14 -12.92 -20.01
C ARG A 102 5.44 -14.04 -21.02
N TRP A 103 4.74 -14.05 -22.15
CA TRP A 103 4.93 -15.01 -23.22
C TRP A 103 6.37 -15.02 -23.74
N GLU A 104 6.93 -13.84 -23.98
CA GLU A 104 8.28 -13.71 -24.54
C GLU A 104 9.36 -14.09 -23.54
N LEU A 105 9.19 -13.77 -22.26
CA LEU A 105 10.06 -14.29 -21.21
C LEU A 105 9.98 -15.83 -21.17
N ASP A 106 8.78 -16.42 -21.23
CA ASP A 106 8.59 -17.88 -21.14
C ASP A 106 9.21 -18.63 -22.32
N VAL A 107 8.98 -18.17 -23.56
CA VAL A 107 9.51 -18.84 -24.76
C VAL A 107 11.04 -18.75 -24.85
N HIS A 108 11.64 -17.73 -24.23
CA HIS A 108 13.09 -17.57 -24.11
C HIS A 108 13.68 -18.25 -22.85
N GLY A 109 12.87 -18.98 -22.07
CA GLY A 109 13.33 -19.77 -20.93
C GLY A 109 13.44 -19.01 -19.60
N TYR A 110 12.83 -17.84 -19.49
CA TYR A 110 12.85 -16.95 -18.32
C TYR A 110 11.52 -16.97 -17.53
N SER A 111 10.92 -18.16 -17.36
CA SER A 111 9.63 -18.35 -16.67
C SER A 111 9.62 -17.90 -15.20
N ASP A 112 10.80 -17.87 -14.57
CA ASP A 112 10.95 -17.48 -13.16
C ASP A 112 11.06 -15.95 -12.95
N VAL A 113 11.31 -15.19 -14.03
CA VAL A 113 11.42 -13.72 -13.97
C VAL A 113 10.06 -13.11 -13.69
N LYS A 114 9.92 -12.35 -12.61
CA LYS A 114 8.64 -11.76 -12.19
C LYS A 114 8.27 -10.49 -12.95
N ILE A 115 6.98 -10.13 -12.96
CA ILE A 115 6.50 -8.88 -13.57
C ILE A 115 6.01 -7.93 -12.47
N PHE A 116 6.65 -6.78 -12.36
CA PHE A 116 6.32 -5.70 -11.44
C PHE A 116 5.66 -4.55 -12.21
N LEU A 117 4.49 -4.09 -11.77
CA LEU A 117 3.82 -2.92 -12.37
C LEU A 117 3.97 -1.68 -11.50
N SER A 118 4.24 -0.54 -12.12
CA SER A 118 4.15 0.76 -11.48
C SER A 118 3.52 1.81 -12.40
N GLY A 119 3.50 3.07 -11.97
CA GLY A 119 3.13 4.17 -12.86
C GLY A 119 1.65 4.50 -12.84
N GLY A 120 1.27 5.35 -11.88
CA GLY A 120 -0.06 5.95 -11.81
C GLY A 120 -1.21 4.94 -11.74
N LEU A 121 -0.99 3.81 -11.06
CA LEU A 121 -1.96 2.73 -10.91
C LEU A 121 -3.07 3.10 -9.92
N SER A 122 -4.31 2.77 -10.27
CA SER A 122 -5.49 2.87 -9.41
C SER A 122 -5.86 1.52 -8.77
N ARG A 123 -6.88 1.52 -7.91
CA ARG A 123 -7.45 0.28 -7.35
C ARG A 123 -7.97 -0.63 -8.47
N GLU A 124 -8.62 -0.05 -9.47
CA GLU A 124 -9.20 -0.76 -10.60
C GLU A 124 -8.11 -1.42 -11.43
N ASP A 125 -6.98 -0.74 -11.66
CA ASP A 125 -5.81 -1.34 -12.32
C ASP A 125 -5.27 -2.54 -11.52
N VAL A 126 -5.13 -2.43 -10.20
CA VAL A 126 -4.66 -3.54 -9.36
C VAL A 126 -5.62 -4.74 -9.45
N VAL A 127 -6.93 -4.51 -9.36
CA VAL A 127 -7.93 -5.59 -9.52
C VAL A 127 -7.87 -6.21 -10.91
N ALA A 128 -7.65 -5.39 -11.94
CA ALA A 128 -7.62 -5.82 -13.33
C ALA A 128 -6.35 -6.59 -13.70
N TYR A 129 -5.23 -6.43 -12.98
CA TYR A 129 -3.94 -7.03 -13.35
C TYR A 129 -3.34 -7.95 -12.28
N ARG A 130 -3.97 -8.13 -11.11
CA ARG A 130 -3.43 -8.97 -10.01
C ARG A 130 -3.25 -10.45 -10.34
N ASP A 131 -3.87 -10.94 -11.40
CA ASP A 131 -3.76 -12.31 -11.89
C ASP A 131 -2.60 -12.48 -12.90
N VAL A 132 -2.09 -11.40 -13.48
CA VAL A 132 -1.01 -11.41 -14.49
C VAL A 132 0.25 -10.65 -14.08
N ALA A 133 0.23 -9.90 -12.97
CA ALA A 133 1.38 -9.24 -12.39
C ALA A 133 1.70 -9.79 -11.00
N ASP A 134 2.98 -9.90 -10.67
CA ASP A 134 3.46 -10.45 -9.40
C ASP A 134 3.55 -9.39 -8.29
N ALA A 135 3.74 -8.11 -8.65
CA ALA A 135 3.93 -7.03 -7.69
C ALA A 135 3.48 -5.67 -8.23
N PHE A 136 3.17 -4.74 -7.31
CA PHE A 136 2.65 -3.42 -7.63
C PHE A 136 3.34 -2.30 -6.85
N GLY A 137 3.74 -1.24 -7.56
CA GLY A 137 4.23 0.01 -6.98
C GLY A 137 3.15 1.07 -7.02
N ILE A 138 2.47 1.29 -5.90
CA ILE A 138 1.34 2.23 -5.79
C ILE A 138 1.77 3.52 -5.11
N GLY A 139 1.84 4.61 -5.89
CA GLY A 139 2.18 5.94 -5.38
C GLY A 139 0.96 6.80 -5.11
N GLY A 140 0.61 7.66 -6.07
CA GLY A 140 -0.37 8.74 -5.91
C GLY A 140 -1.74 8.29 -5.39
N ALA A 141 -2.22 7.10 -5.74
CA ALA A 141 -3.51 6.59 -5.26
C ALA A 141 -3.56 6.40 -3.73
N ILE A 142 -2.42 6.13 -3.08
CA ILE A 142 -2.31 6.02 -1.62
C ILE A 142 -1.88 7.36 -1.02
N ALA A 143 -0.81 7.96 -1.55
CA ALA A 143 -0.21 9.16 -0.96
C ALA A 143 -1.14 10.38 -1.01
N ASN A 144 -2.00 10.48 -2.05
CA ASN A 144 -2.95 11.56 -2.24
C ASN A 144 -4.40 11.12 -1.94
N ALA A 145 -4.58 10.07 -1.14
CA ALA A 145 -5.91 9.60 -0.77
C ALA A 145 -6.74 10.75 -0.14
N PRO A 146 -8.04 10.87 -0.47
CA PRO A 146 -8.92 11.87 0.13
C PRO A 146 -8.89 11.80 1.66
N VAL A 147 -8.85 12.95 2.31
CA VAL A 147 -8.92 13.01 3.77
C VAL A 147 -10.31 12.62 4.27
N ILE A 148 -10.37 11.96 5.42
CA ILE A 148 -11.63 11.77 6.14
C ILE A 148 -11.92 13.08 6.88
N ASP A 149 -13.06 13.70 6.57
CA ASP A 149 -13.47 14.98 7.16
C ASP A 149 -13.96 14.81 8.61
N PHE A 150 -12.99 14.72 9.53
CA PHE A 150 -13.26 14.68 10.96
C PHE A 150 -13.53 16.08 11.52
N SER A 151 -14.56 16.19 12.36
CA SER A 151 -14.88 17.39 13.11
C SER A 151 -14.74 17.16 14.61
N LEU A 152 -14.29 18.19 15.33
CA LEU A 152 -14.25 18.23 16.79
C LEU A 152 -15.36 19.15 17.28
N ASP A 153 -16.25 18.62 18.10
CA ASP A 153 -17.39 19.34 18.66
C ASP A 153 -17.51 19.07 20.16
N ILE A 154 -17.90 20.10 20.92
CA ILE A 154 -18.31 19.94 22.31
C ILE A 154 -19.61 19.12 22.34
N VAL A 155 -19.63 18.06 23.17
CA VAL A 155 -20.80 17.20 23.40
C VAL A 155 -21.31 17.26 24.83
N GLU A 156 -20.54 17.84 25.76
CA GLU A 156 -20.89 17.97 27.16
C GLU A 156 -20.17 19.19 27.76
N ILE A 157 -20.85 19.93 28.64
CA ILE A 157 -20.30 21.07 29.39
C ILE A 157 -20.63 20.85 30.86
N GLU A 158 -19.61 20.78 31.72
CA GLU A 158 -19.78 20.62 33.17
C GLU A 158 -20.73 19.45 33.55
N GLY A 159 -20.61 18.32 32.85
CA GLY A 159 -21.45 17.13 33.06
C GLY A 159 -22.86 17.21 32.45
N ARG A 160 -23.23 18.32 31.82
CA ARG A 160 -24.53 18.50 31.15
C ARG A 160 -24.42 18.18 29.66
N PRO A 161 -25.22 17.23 29.12
CA PRO A 161 -25.23 16.94 27.69
C PRO A 161 -25.61 18.19 26.87
N TYR A 162 -24.68 18.69 26.06
CA TYR A 162 -24.89 19.90 25.26
C TYR A 162 -24.10 19.83 23.96
N ALA A 163 -24.75 20.09 22.82
CA ALA A 163 -24.11 20.07 21.51
C ALA A 163 -24.83 21.02 20.54
N LYS A 164 -24.13 21.45 19.49
CA LYS A 164 -24.74 22.21 18.39
C LYS A 164 -25.69 21.34 17.55
N ARG A 165 -26.57 21.99 16.79
CA ARG A 165 -27.47 21.32 15.84
C ARG A 165 -26.68 20.40 14.88
N GLY A 166 -27.24 19.22 14.62
CA GLY A 166 -26.62 18.19 13.78
C GLY A 166 -25.61 17.29 14.51
N LYS A 167 -25.39 17.47 15.82
CA LYS A 167 -24.50 16.63 16.63
C LYS A 167 -25.26 16.02 17.81
N ARG A 168 -24.91 14.79 18.17
CA ARG A 168 -25.47 14.08 19.33
C ARG A 168 -24.70 14.50 20.58
N SER A 169 -25.38 15.05 21.59
CA SER A 169 -24.80 15.42 22.89
C SER A 169 -24.47 14.20 23.76
N GLY A 170 -23.87 14.45 24.93
CA GLY A 170 -23.47 13.48 25.95
C GLY A 170 -22.18 12.73 25.62
N VAL A 171 -21.48 12.26 26.65
CA VAL A 171 -20.36 11.31 26.49
C VAL A 171 -20.89 9.96 26.01
N LYS A 172 -20.15 9.31 25.12
CA LYS A 172 -20.55 8.08 24.42
C LYS A 172 -19.46 7.03 24.49
N GLN A 173 -19.85 5.78 24.32
CA GLN A 173 -18.97 4.65 24.07
C GLN A 173 -19.36 3.98 22.75
N VAL A 174 -18.36 3.42 22.06
CA VAL A 174 -18.56 2.59 20.86
C VAL A 174 -18.24 1.16 21.25
N TYR A 175 -19.16 0.24 20.97
CA TYR A 175 -18.99 -1.18 21.22
C TYR A 175 -18.93 -1.95 19.91
N ALA A 176 -17.98 -2.89 19.78
CA ALA A 176 -18.01 -3.93 18.75
C ALA A 176 -18.92 -5.06 19.23
N THR A 177 -19.88 -5.47 18.39
CA THR A 177 -20.81 -6.56 18.70
C THR A 177 -20.24 -7.90 18.25
N ALA A 178 -20.74 -9.01 18.82
CA ALA A 178 -20.32 -10.36 18.46
C ALA A 178 -20.54 -10.68 16.97
N GLY A 179 -21.52 -10.06 16.33
CA GLY A 179 -21.80 -10.19 14.89
C GLY A 179 -20.95 -9.28 13.98
N GLY A 180 -19.83 -8.73 14.45
CA GLY A 180 -18.94 -7.88 13.66
C GLY A 180 -19.39 -6.42 13.47
N GLY A 181 -20.59 -6.07 13.95
CA GLY A 181 -21.14 -4.73 13.90
C GLY A 181 -20.54 -3.78 14.95
N ARG A 182 -20.96 -2.51 14.88
CA ARG A 182 -20.64 -1.50 15.90
C ARG A 182 -21.89 -0.76 16.33
N VAL A 183 -21.98 -0.45 17.62
CA VAL A 183 -23.05 0.37 18.17
C VAL A 183 -22.47 1.47 19.06
N THR A 184 -22.99 2.69 18.89
CA THR A 184 -22.62 3.84 19.71
C THR A 184 -23.76 4.13 20.69
N LEU A 185 -23.45 4.11 21.98
CA LEU A 185 -24.41 4.34 23.06
C LEU A 185 -23.93 5.47 23.97
N PRO A 186 -24.84 6.16 24.68
CA PRO A 186 -24.45 7.00 25.81
C PRO A 186 -23.59 6.21 26.80
N LEU A 187 -22.58 6.84 27.40
CA LEU A 187 -21.67 6.16 28.33
C LEU A 187 -22.40 5.59 29.56
N THR A 188 -23.53 6.20 29.94
CA THR A 188 -24.39 5.77 31.04
C THR A 188 -25.31 4.59 30.70
N ALA A 189 -25.45 4.24 29.42
CA ALA A 189 -26.25 3.11 29.00
C ALA A 189 -25.50 1.79 29.25
N PRO A 190 -26.20 0.70 29.59
CA PRO A 190 -25.57 -0.60 29.75
C PRO A 190 -24.91 -1.06 28.45
N ALA A 191 -23.73 -1.69 28.57
CA ALA A 191 -23.08 -2.32 27.43
C ALA A 191 -23.95 -3.46 26.88
N PRO A 192 -24.05 -3.63 25.56
CA PRO A 192 -24.71 -4.80 24.99
C PRO A 192 -24.00 -6.09 25.43
N GLU A 193 -24.77 -7.15 25.64
CA GLU A 193 -24.24 -8.45 26.06
C GLU A 193 -23.19 -8.96 25.05
N GLY A 194 -22.04 -9.42 25.57
CA GLY A 194 -20.94 -9.93 24.75
C GLY A 194 -20.21 -8.89 23.89
N ALA A 195 -20.53 -7.59 24.01
CA ALA A 195 -19.91 -6.54 23.21
C ALA A 195 -18.61 -6.02 23.85
N THR A 196 -17.63 -5.64 23.01
CA THR A 196 -16.33 -5.11 23.46
C THR A 196 -16.27 -3.60 23.28
N ALA A 197 -15.95 -2.85 24.34
CA ALA A 197 -15.76 -1.41 24.27
C ALA A 197 -14.52 -1.04 23.42
N LEU A 198 -14.65 -0.04 22.55
CA LEU A 198 -13.60 0.36 21.60
C LEU A 198 -12.91 1.68 21.95
N LEU A 199 -13.61 2.63 22.59
CA LEU A 199 -12.95 3.85 23.09
C LEU A 199 -12.28 3.54 24.41
N SER A 200 -10.96 3.78 24.46
CA SER A 200 -10.15 3.63 25.67
C SER A 200 -9.35 4.90 25.95
N PRO A 201 -9.03 5.23 27.22
CA PRO A 201 -8.24 6.41 27.53
C PRO A 201 -6.78 6.25 27.12
N HIS A 202 -6.27 7.15 26.29
CA HIS A 202 -4.85 7.23 25.93
C HIS A 202 -4.08 8.35 26.66
N VAL A 203 -4.81 9.36 27.14
CA VAL A 203 -4.28 10.47 27.93
C VAL A 203 -5.16 10.65 29.16
N ARG A 204 -4.56 10.81 30.34
CA ARG A 204 -5.24 11.15 31.60
C ARG A 204 -4.48 12.27 32.28
N GLN A 205 -5.15 13.38 32.59
CA GLN A 205 -4.56 14.54 33.27
C GLN A 205 -3.25 15.02 32.62
N GLY A 206 -3.20 15.04 31.28
CA GLY A 206 -2.01 15.43 30.52
C GLY A 206 -0.92 14.35 30.40
N ALA A 207 -1.01 13.24 31.14
CA ALA A 207 -0.08 12.12 31.03
C ALA A 207 -0.54 11.11 29.98
N ILE A 208 0.37 10.64 29.14
CA ILE A 208 0.12 9.55 28.19
C ILE A 208 0.09 8.23 28.99
N VAL A 209 -1.06 7.56 28.97
CA VAL A 209 -1.28 6.30 29.71
C VAL A 209 -1.31 5.06 28.80
N ALA A 210 -1.41 5.24 27.49
CA ALA A 210 -1.32 4.16 26.52
C ALA A 210 -0.71 4.65 25.20
N ARG A 211 0.28 3.91 24.66
CA ARG A 211 0.93 4.19 23.38
C ARG A 211 0.68 3.01 22.42
N PRO A 212 -0.17 3.16 21.40
CA PRO A 212 -0.37 2.10 20.43
C PRO A 212 0.84 1.93 19.52
N ASN A 213 1.24 0.69 19.24
CA ASN A 213 2.24 0.36 18.23
C ASN A 213 1.62 0.35 16.82
N MET A 214 2.40 0.68 15.80
CA MET A 214 1.98 0.56 14.41
C MET A 214 1.81 -0.89 13.97
N ASP A 215 2.58 -1.84 14.52
CA ASP A 215 2.48 -3.25 14.13
C ASP A 215 1.17 -3.87 14.61
N ASP A 216 0.80 -3.65 15.88
CA ASP A 216 -0.52 -4.04 16.40
C ASP A 216 -1.66 -3.39 15.59
N ALA A 217 -1.45 -2.17 15.10
CA ALA A 217 -2.42 -1.49 14.26
C ALA A 217 -2.53 -2.14 12.87
N ARG A 218 -1.40 -2.51 12.26
CA ARG A 218 -1.34 -3.24 10.98
C ARG A 218 -1.99 -4.61 11.13
N GLU A 219 -1.64 -5.39 12.15
CA GLU A 219 -2.22 -6.72 12.40
C GLU A 219 -3.75 -6.66 12.53
N ARG A 220 -4.25 -5.66 13.26
CA ARG A 220 -5.70 -5.43 13.39
C ARG A 220 -6.36 -5.04 12.06
N VAL A 221 -5.68 -4.29 11.19
CA VAL A 221 -6.21 -3.98 9.86
C VAL A 221 -6.23 -5.24 8.99
N LEU A 222 -5.12 -5.96 8.90
CA LEU A 222 -4.98 -7.15 8.07
C LEU A 222 -5.97 -8.26 8.46
N SER A 223 -6.11 -8.54 9.76
CA SER A 223 -7.09 -9.54 10.25
C SER A 223 -8.53 -9.22 9.87
N ARG A 224 -8.90 -7.93 9.81
CA ARG A 224 -10.22 -7.48 9.38
C ARG A 224 -10.39 -7.49 7.86
N LEU A 225 -9.34 -7.18 7.10
CA LEU A 225 -9.40 -7.31 5.65
C LEU A 225 -9.60 -8.78 5.25
N SER A 226 -8.94 -9.72 5.93
CA SER A 226 -9.12 -11.15 5.69
C SER A 226 -10.55 -11.65 5.98
N SER A 227 -11.24 -11.06 6.97
CA SER A 227 -12.65 -11.41 7.22
C SER A 227 -13.59 -10.86 6.15
N LEU A 228 -13.36 -9.62 5.70
CA LEU A 228 -14.16 -8.98 4.64
C LEU A 228 -13.99 -9.66 3.27
N ALA A 229 -12.78 -10.15 2.97
CA ALA A 229 -12.50 -10.87 1.72
C ALA A 229 -13.19 -12.25 1.62
N ARG A 230 -13.75 -12.76 2.72
CA ARG A 230 -14.53 -14.01 2.73
C ARG A 230 -16.04 -13.78 2.53
N GLU A 231 -16.48 -12.51 2.57
CA GLU A 231 -17.89 -12.12 2.50
C GLU A 231 -18.29 -11.58 1.10
N GLY A 232 -17.35 -11.44 0.18
CA GLY A 232 -17.58 -10.98 -1.20
C GLY A 232 -16.91 -11.89 -2.22
#